data_AF-A0A4R8QM85-F1
#
_entry.id   AF-A0A4R8QM85-F1
#
_cell.length_a   1.000
_cell.length_b   1.000
_cell.length_c   1.000
_cell.angle_alpha   90.00
_cell.angle_beta   90.00
_cell.angle_gamma   90.00
#
_symmetry.space_group_name_H-M   'P 1'
#
loop_
_entity.id
_entity.type
_entity.pdbx_description
1 polymer ?
#
loop_
_entity_poly.entity_id
_entity_poly.type
_entity_poly.pdbx_seq_one_letter_code
_entity_poly.pdbx_strand_id
1 'polypeptide(L)'
;MKFSSMIVAAALAVTSVQACASYKECWCVRDNFKYQGKVQNDVPWDEDTVKACEANGGGGVSGYYGQNFKECYRYVKRTWRLDGAINNCDFSNDCAAAGKAAGVTSRGLCRDKISGVHWKRTEFTA
;
A
#
# COMPACT_ATOMS: atom_id res chain seq x y z
N MET A 1 22.18 -35.71 20.14
CA MET A 1 21.05 -34.95 19.55
C MET A 1 21.25 -33.48 19.89
N LYS A 2 21.51 -32.61 18.91
CA LYS A 2 21.73 -31.17 19.12
C LYS A 2 20.56 -30.42 18.49
N PHE A 3 19.78 -29.75 19.34
CA PHE A 3 18.68 -28.89 18.96
C PHE A 3 19.23 -27.64 18.28
N SER A 4 19.07 -27.53 16.97
CA SER A 4 19.24 -26.26 16.26
C SER A 4 17.90 -25.56 16.23
N SER A 5 17.83 -24.47 16.99
CA SER A 5 16.68 -23.62 17.22
C SER A 5 16.07 -23.12 15.92
N MET A 6 14.83 -23.50 15.65
CA MET A 6 13.96 -22.76 14.74
C MET A 6 13.63 -21.43 15.42
N ILE A 7 14.29 -20.35 15.01
CA ILE A 7 13.80 -19.00 15.31
C ILE A 7 12.58 -18.81 14.42
N VAL A 8 11.40 -19.06 15.00
CA VAL A 8 10.12 -18.70 14.41
C VAL A 8 10.12 -17.19 14.25
N ALA A 9 10.30 -16.73 13.01
CA ALA A 9 9.97 -15.36 12.64
C ALA A 9 8.46 -15.22 12.85
N ALA A 10 8.08 -14.67 14.00
CA ALA A 10 6.72 -14.23 14.24
C ALA A 10 6.45 -13.09 13.24
N ALA A 11 5.90 -13.44 12.09
CA ALA A 11 5.23 -12.49 11.21
C ALA A 11 4.05 -11.94 12.02
N LEU A 12 4.26 -10.81 12.68
CA LEU A 12 3.17 -9.96 13.16
C LEU A 12 2.44 -9.46 11.92
N ALA A 13 1.55 -10.30 11.39
CA ALA A 13 0.47 -9.85 10.55
C ALA A 13 -0.45 -9.02 11.45
N VAL A 14 -0.07 -7.77 11.68
CA VAL A 14 -0.99 -6.75 12.17
C VAL A 14 -1.98 -6.55 11.03
N THR A 15 -2.95 -7.45 10.94
CA THR A 15 -4.16 -7.27 10.15
C THR A 15 -4.98 -6.24 10.89
N SER A 16 -4.54 -4.97 10.82
CA SER A 16 -5.42 -3.87 11.16
C SER A 16 -6.64 -4.03 10.27
N VAL A 17 -7.78 -4.38 10.86
CA VAL A 17 -9.08 -4.44 10.19
C VAL A 17 -9.49 -3.00 9.89
N GLN A 18 -8.71 -2.31 9.05
CA GLN A 18 -9.16 -1.10 8.40
C GLN A 18 -10.25 -1.57 7.45
N ALA A 19 -11.49 -1.20 7.72
CA ALA A 19 -12.57 -1.40 6.77
C ALA A 19 -12.11 -0.83 5.43
N CYS A 20 -11.93 -1.71 4.44
CA CYS A 20 -11.37 -1.34 3.15
C CYS A 20 -12.23 -0.21 2.57
N ALA A 21 -11.59 0.89 2.22
CA ALA A 21 -12.23 2.09 1.74
C ALA A 21 -11.46 2.66 0.57
N SER A 22 -12.11 3.60 -0.09
CA SER A 22 -11.58 4.20 -1.31
C SER A 22 -11.01 5.58 -1.04
N TYR A 23 -9.86 5.81 -1.64
CA TYR A 23 -9.02 6.98 -1.45
C TYR A 23 -8.55 7.49 -2.80
N LYS A 24 -8.18 8.76 -2.88
CA LYS A 24 -7.59 9.32 -4.10
C LYS A 24 -6.08 9.11 -4.15
N GLU A 25 -5.45 9.14 -2.98
CA GLU A 25 -4.01 9.22 -2.84
C GLU A 25 -3.52 8.19 -1.84
N CYS A 26 -2.52 7.40 -2.22
CA CYS A 26 -1.89 6.42 -1.34
C CYS A 26 -0.38 6.34 -1.56
N TRP A 27 0.37 5.97 -0.53
CA TRP A 27 1.83 5.77 -0.59
C TRP A 27 2.25 4.58 0.27
N CYS A 28 3.40 4.01 -0.04
CA CYS A 28 3.98 2.93 0.73
C CYS A 28 4.91 3.49 1.81
N VAL A 29 4.84 2.91 3.00
CA VAL A 29 5.77 3.18 4.09
C VAL A 29 6.46 1.92 4.55
N ARG A 30 7.68 2.07 5.07
CA ARG A 30 8.46 0.99 5.68
C ARG A 30 8.62 1.24 7.17
N ASP A 31 8.59 0.14 7.90
CA ASP A 31 8.85 0.13 9.34
C ASP A 31 10.26 -0.38 9.64
N ASN A 32 10.75 -0.06 10.85
CA ASN A 32 12.04 -0.48 11.35
C ASN A 32 13.25 -0.03 10.50
N PHE A 33 13.14 1.12 9.84
CA PHE A 33 14.23 1.67 9.05
C PHE A 33 15.18 2.48 9.92
N LYS A 34 16.48 2.14 9.92
CA LYS A 34 17.48 2.84 10.72
C LYS A 34 18.00 4.06 9.96
N TYR A 35 17.60 5.25 10.36
CA TYR A 35 18.07 6.52 9.79
C TYR A 35 18.69 7.38 10.89
N GLN A 36 19.92 7.85 10.68
CA GLN A 36 20.72 8.61 11.66
C GLN A 36 20.79 7.95 13.05
N GLY A 37 20.93 6.63 13.10
CA GLY A 37 21.07 5.87 14.34
C GLY A 37 19.76 5.61 15.10
N LYS A 38 18.63 6.16 14.66
CA LYS A 38 17.30 5.91 15.23
C LYS A 38 16.51 4.96 14.34
N VAL A 39 15.77 4.05 14.97
CA VAL A 39 14.76 3.25 14.28
C VAL A 39 13.56 4.14 14.04
N GLN A 40 13.17 4.29 12.78
CA GLN A 40 11.99 5.01 12.37
C GLN A 40 10.98 4.04 11.77
N ASN A 41 9.72 4.30 12.07
CA ASN A 41 8.57 3.62 11.50
C ASN A 41 7.83 4.58 10.59
N ASP A 42 6.96 4.05 9.74
CA ASP A 42 6.15 4.83 8.81
C ASP A 42 6.98 5.75 7.87
N VAL A 43 8.17 5.30 7.47
CA VAL A 43 9.04 6.06 6.56
C VAL A 43 8.53 5.89 5.12
N PRO A 44 8.10 6.96 4.43
CA PRO A 44 7.67 6.87 3.04
C PRO A 44 8.77 6.32 2.14
N TRP A 45 8.39 5.46 1.20
CA TRP A 45 9.33 4.82 0.29
C TRP A 45 8.87 4.93 -1.17
N ASP A 46 9.53 5.79 -1.92
CA ASP A 46 9.15 6.17 -3.27
C ASP A 46 9.17 5.00 -4.25
N GLU A 47 10.19 4.14 -4.20
CA GLU A 47 10.28 3.00 -5.12
C GLU A 47 9.17 1.98 -4.91
N ASP A 48 8.76 1.75 -3.66
CA ASP A 48 7.65 0.85 -3.36
C ASP A 48 6.33 1.48 -3.81
N THR A 49 6.18 2.79 -3.60
CA THR A 49 5.01 3.56 -4.01
C THR A 49 4.80 3.55 -5.52
N VAL A 50 5.87 3.73 -6.30
CA VAL A 50 5.80 3.67 -7.78
C VAL A 50 5.36 2.28 -8.24
N LYS A 51 5.99 1.22 -7.72
CA LYS A 51 5.65 -0.17 -8.06
C LYS A 51 4.21 -0.51 -7.70
N ALA A 52 3.78 -0.15 -6.49
CA ALA A 52 2.41 -0.37 -6.06
C ALA A 52 1.41 0.40 -6.93
N CYS A 53 1.75 1.63 -7.34
CA CYS A 53 0.90 2.44 -8.21
C CYS A 53 0.72 1.82 -9.60
N GLU A 54 1.78 1.27 -10.18
CA GLU A 54 1.75 0.55 -11.46
C GLU A 54 0.93 -0.75 -11.35
N ALA A 55 1.13 -1.51 -10.25
CA ALA A 55 0.43 -2.75 -9.96
C ALA A 55 -1.07 -2.56 -9.70
N ASN A 56 -1.50 -1.37 -9.26
CA ASN A 56 -2.89 -1.06 -8.96
C ASN A 56 -3.78 -0.92 -10.22
N GLY A 57 -3.58 -1.72 -11.26
CA GLY A 57 -4.46 -1.79 -12.43
C GLY A 57 -4.35 -0.59 -13.38
N GLY A 58 -3.13 -0.07 -13.59
CA GLY A 58 -2.70 0.65 -14.79
C GLY A 58 -3.29 2.05 -15.04
N GLY A 59 -3.91 2.68 -14.05
CA GLY A 59 -4.48 4.03 -14.20
C GLY A 59 -4.10 5.03 -13.12
N GLY A 60 -3.33 4.60 -12.12
CA GLY A 60 -2.75 5.50 -11.13
C GLY A 60 -1.52 6.20 -11.69
N VAL A 61 -1.28 7.43 -11.24
CA VAL A 61 -0.08 8.21 -11.59
C VAL A 61 0.75 8.39 -10.32
N SER A 62 2.02 8.01 -10.37
CA SER A 62 2.95 8.29 -9.27
C SER A 62 3.53 9.69 -9.44
N GLY A 63 3.59 10.45 -8.35
CA GLY A 63 4.06 11.83 -8.39
C GLY A 63 4.15 12.46 -7.01
N TYR A 64 4.65 13.69 -6.94
CA TYR A 64 4.70 14.48 -5.71
C TYR A 64 3.45 15.35 -5.62
N TYR A 65 2.53 15.02 -4.72
CA TYR A 65 1.25 15.72 -4.57
C TYR A 65 1.23 16.56 -3.28
N GLY A 66 2.19 17.49 -3.17
CA GLY A 66 2.33 18.38 -2.02
C GLY A 66 3.09 17.78 -0.83
N GLN A 67 3.73 16.63 -1.02
CA GLN A 67 4.57 15.95 -0.05
C GLN A 67 6.02 15.84 -0.56
N ASN A 68 6.97 15.59 0.35
CA ASN A 68 8.38 15.33 0.01
C ASN A 68 8.66 13.87 -0.39
N PHE A 69 7.61 13.10 -0.66
CA PHE A 69 7.65 11.71 -1.09
C PHE A 69 6.59 11.50 -2.17
N LYS A 70 6.76 10.47 -2.98
CA LYS A 70 5.81 10.13 -4.04
C LYS A 70 4.56 9.51 -3.44
N GLU A 71 3.42 9.88 -4.01
CA GLU A 71 2.14 9.24 -3.78
C GLU A 71 1.63 8.70 -5.13
N CYS A 72 0.77 7.69 -5.06
CA CYS A 72 -0.04 7.24 -6.16
C CYS A 72 -1.36 8.00 -6.12
N TYR A 73 -1.66 8.77 -7.16
CA TYR A 73 -2.96 9.40 -7.34
C TYR A 73 -3.79 8.61 -8.34
N ARG A 74 -5.02 8.25 -7.95
CA ARG A 74 -6.01 7.70 -8.87
C ARG A 74 -7.42 8.07 -8.46
N TYR A 75 -8.13 8.77 -9.34
CA TYR A 75 -9.55 9.04 -9.16
C TYR A 75 -10.23 9.30 -10.50
N VAL A 76 -11.24 8.49 -10.83
CA VAL A 76 -12.11 8.73 -12.00
C VAL A 76 -13.54 8.89 -11.50
N LYS A 77 -14.06 10.11 -11.60
CA LYS A 77 -15.46 10.38 -11.25
C LYS A 77 -16.34 10.04 -12.45
N ARG A 78 -17.08 8.92 -12.41
CA ARG A 78 -18.19 8.66 -13.33
C ARG A 78 -19.50 9.11 -12.69
N THR A 79 -20.50 9.44 -13.52
CA THR A 79 -21.75 10.14 -13.18
C THR A 79 -22.51 9.59 -11.96
N TRP A 80 -22.22 8.35 -11.54
CA TRP A 80 -22.87 7.68 -10.41
C TRP A 80 -21.97 6.63 -9.70
N ARG A 81 -20.71 6.44 -10.12
CA ARG A 81 -19.75 5.47 -9.52
C ARG A 81 -18.38 6.10 -9.36
N LEU A 82 -17.72 5.79 -8.24
CA LEU A 82 -16.34 6.16 -7.96
C LEU A 82 -15.36 5.12 -8.54
N ASP A 83 -15.62 4.61 -9.74
CA ASP A 83 -14.76 3.59 -10.35
C ASP A 83 -13.33 4.13 -10.51
N GLY A 84 -12.33 3.37 -10.05
CA GLY A 84 -10.93 3.78 -10.18
C GLY A 84 -10.38 4.67 -9.07
N ALA A 85 -11.08 4.85 -7.93
CA ALA A 85 -10.40 5.23 -6.70
C ALA A 85 -9.52 4.08 -6.19
N ILE A 86 -8.51 4.40 -5.38
CA ILE A 86 -7.59 3.43 -4.79
C ILE A 86 -8.26 2.77 -3.59
N ASN A 87 -8.38 1.43 -3.60
CA ASN A 87 -8.75 0.67 -2.41
C ASN A 87 -7.52 0.52 -1.51
N ASN A 88 -7.59 1.00 -0.27
CA ASN A 88 -6.44 0.99 0.64
C ASN A 88 -5.93 -0.43 0.97
N CYS A 89 -6.81 -1.43 1.02
CA CYS A 89 -6.43 -2.81 1.28
C CYS A 89 -5.66 -3.41 0.11
N ASP A 90 -6.17 -3.21 -1.13
CA ASP A 90 -5.49 -3.68 -2.33
C ASP A 90 -4.13 -2.99 -2.46
N PHE A 91 -4.09 -1.67 -2.29
CA PHE A 91 -2.85 -0.89 -2.35
C PHE A 91 -1.85 -1.29 -1.25
N SER A 92 -2.31 -1.60 -0.03
CA SER A 92 -1.42 -2.09 1.02
C SER A 92 -0.85 -3.47 0.70
N ASN A 93 -1.58 -4.34 0.00
CA ASN A 93 -1.06 -5.61 -0.49
C ASN A 93 -0.01 -5.39 -1.59
N ASP A 94 -0.25 -4.44 -2.49
CA ASP A 94 0.71 -4.05 -3.53
C ASP A 94 2.01 -3.50 -2.91
N CYS A 95 1.91 -2.66 -1.87
CA CYS A 95 3.07 -2.20 -1.09
C CYS A 95 3.80 -3.36 -0.40
N ALA A 96 3.07 -4.28 0.23
CA ALA A 96 3.67 -5.44 0.88
C ALA A 96 4.41 -6.34 -0.11
N ALA A 97 3.87 -6.52 -1.32
CA ALA A 97 4.52 -7.25 -2.40
C ALA A 97 5.80 -6.53 -2.87
N ALA A 98 5.75 -5.21 -3.05
CA ALA A 98 6.92 -4.40 -3.42
C ALA A 98 8.03 -4.45 -2.37
N GLY A 99 7.67 -4.30 -1.08
CA GLY A 99 8.60 -4.42 0.04
C GLY A 99 9.21 -5.81 0.15
N LYS A 100 8.41 -6.87 0.01
CA LYS A 100 8.89 -8.26 0.03
C LYS A 100 9.94 -8.52 -1.04
N ALA A 101 9.78 -7.97 -2.24
CA ALA A 101 10.77 -8.07 -3.31
C ALA A 101 12.11 -7.39 -2.96
N ALA A 102 12.09 -6.41 -2.05
CA ALA A 102 13.26 -5.75 -1.50
C ALA A 102 13.74 -6.32 -0.15
N GLY A 103 13.12 -7.40 0.35
CA GLY A 103 13.47 -8.03 1.63
C GLY A 103 13.05 -7.25 2.86
N VAL A 104 12.06 -6.36 2.75
CA VAL A 104 11.59 -5.49 3.85
C VAL A 104 10.08 -5.54 4.01
N THR A 105 9.59 -5.11 5.17
CA THR A 105 8.16 -4.93 5.42
C THR A 105 7.74 -3.55 4.95
N SER A 106 6.71 -3.51 4.09
CA SER A 106 6.13 -2.28 3.55
C SER A 106 4.61 -2.37 3.61
N ARG A 107 3.92 -1.26 3.86
CA ARG A 107 2.47 -1.17 3.96
C ARG A 107 1.93 0.10 3.32
N GLY A 108 0.67 0.08 2.90
CA GLY A 108 0.02 1.24 2.29
C GLY A 108 -0.58 2.17 3.33
N LEU A 109 -0.41 3.47 3.11
CA LEU A 109 -1.16 4.54 3.76
C LEU A 109 -1.91 5.33 2.68
N CYS A 110 -3.09 5.84 3.03
CA CYS A 110 -3.93 6.57 2.09
C CYS A 110 -4.57 7.79 2.73
N ARG A 111 -4.83 8.82 1.92
CA ARG A 111 -5.56 10.04 2.29
C ARG A 111 -6.61 10.40 1.26
N ASP A 112 -7.42 11.41 1.59
CA ASP A 112 -8.60 11.80 0.80
C ASP A 112 -9.61 10.66 0.63
N LYS A 113 -10.07 10.13 1.77
CA LYS A 113 -11.14 9.13 1.81
C LYS A 113 -12.36 9.66 1.08
N ILE A 114 -12.90 8.85 0.19
CA ILE A 114 -14.08 9.19 -0.60
C ILE A 114 -15.26 8.40 -0.05
N SER A 115 -16.36 9.10 0.22
CA SER A 115 -17.63 8.47 0.58
C SER A 115 -18.33 7.93 -0.68
N GLY A 116 -18.37 6.61 -0.84
CA GLY A 116 -19.18 5.95 -1.87
C GLY A 116 -19.05 4.43 -1.85
N VAL A 117 -20.02 3.74 -2.45
CA VAL A 117 -20.07 2.28 -2.51
C VAL A 117 -19.18 1.79 -3.65
N HIS A 118 -18.17 0.98 -3.34
CA HIS A 118 -17.35 0.29 -4.33
C HIS A 118 -17.80 -1.15 -4.47
N TRP A 119 -18.09 -1.57 -5.70
CA TRP A 119 -18.20 -2.98 -6.01
C TRP A 119 -16.78 -3.54 -6.12
N LYS A 120 -16.46 -4.58 -5.34
CA LYS A 120 -15.20 -5.32 -5.49
C LYS A 120 -15.05 -5.72 -6.95
N ARG A 121 -13.86 -5.59 -7.54
CA ARG A 121 -13.59 -6.10 -8.89
C ARG A 121 -13.71 -7.62 -8.82
N THR A 122 -14.88 -8.17 -9.15
CA THR A 122 -15.02 -9.59 -9.44
C THR A 122 -14.25 -9.80 -10.74
N GLU A 123 -13.16 -10.56 -10.69
CA GLU A 123 -12.51 -11.03 -11.90
C GLU A 123 -13.56 -11.82 -12.70
N PHE A 124 -14.04 -11.24 -13.79
CA PHE A 124 -14.76 -12.01 -14.79
C PHE A 124 -13.71 -12.84 -15.54
N THR A 125 -13.43 -14.04 -15.03
CA THR A 125 -12.95 -15.13 -15.89
C THR A 125 -14.10 -15.51 -16.80
N ALA A 126 -14.03 -15.02 -18.04
CA ALA A 126 -14.76 -15.58 -19.17
C ALA A 126 -13.87 -16.60 -19.87
#